data_AF-A0A3G1TX42-F1
#
_entry.id   AF-A0A3G1TX42-F1
#
_cell.length_a   1.000
_cell.length_b   1.000
_cell.length_c   1.000
_cell.angle_alpha   90.00
_cell.angle_beta   90.00
_cell.angle_gamma   90.00
#
_symmetry.space_group_name_H-M   'P 1'
#
loop_
_entity.id
_entity.type
_entity.pdbx_description
1 polymer ?
#
loop_
_entity_poly.entity_id
_entity_poly.type
_entity_poly.pdbx_seq_one_letter_code
_entity_poly.pdbx_strand_id
1 'polypeptide(L)'
;MIKKSIISICILVLLSGYKWKCLWQRSKHGNFISQVLGTKNFKEDNGDIAEIISGINAESSDQVINNNAQQEEYVDVKHEQFLQAIHRKHKVYFATEKFDLSEESKRVLRAQSVWLKNNPDVKIIIEGHCDERGTREYNLALGKKRADAVKQFLVTLGVSKDKIETTSYGKDKPEVEVTKDNKDEAYRLNRRSVTIIKSNIA
;
A
#
# COMPACT_ATOMS: atom_id res chain seq x y z
N MET A 1 52.72 -0.78 29.14
CA MET A 1 52.95 -2.13 28.57
C MET A 1 51.92 -3.10 29.11
N ILE A 2 51.18 -3.66 28.16
CA ILE A 2 50.24 -4.79 28.13
C ILE A 2 50.20 -5.76 29.34
N LYS A 3 48.96 -6.03 29.76
CA LYS A 3 48.33 -7.35 30.07
C LYS A 3 47.67 -7.44 31.44
N LYS A 4 46.56 -8.20 31.41
CA LYS A 4 45.87 -8.98 32.46
C LYS A 4 44.59 -8.31 32.97
N SER A 5 43.50 -8.99 33.26
CA SER A 5 43.01 -10.33 32.95
C SER A 5 41.57 -10.34 33.44
N ILE A 6 40.69 -11.03 32.74
CA ILE A 6 39.37 -11.46 33.23
C ILE A 6 39.57 -12.25 34.52
N ILE A 7 38.74 -12.01 35.56
CA ILE A 7 38.25 -13.00 36.55
C ILE A 7 37.09 -12.38 37.37
N SER A 8 35.93 -12.99 37.20
CA SER A 8 34.81 -13.23 38.12
C SER A 8 35.00 -12.80 39.59
N ILE A 9 33.95 -12.24 40.21
CA ILE A 9 33.45 -12.62 41.54
C ILE A 9 32.05 -11.99 41.74
N CYS A 10 31.03 -12.85 41.76
CA CYS A 10 29.77 -12.57 42.44
C CYS A 10 30.03 -12.56 43.95
N ILE A 11 29.79 -11.43 44.63
CA ILE A 11 29.53 -11.41 46.07
C ILE A 11 28.25 -10.62 46.35
N LEU A 12 27.31 -11.37 46.90
CA LEU A 12 26.13 -11.03 47.66
C LEU A 12 26.24 -9.74 48.49
N VAL A 13 25.35 -8.77 48.24
CA VAL A 13 24.83 -7.88 49.30
C VAL A 13 23.34 -7.73 49.05
N LEU A 14 22.57 -8.55 49.77
CA LEU A 14 21.20 -8.24 50.14
C LEU A 14 21.25 -6.99 51.02
N LEU A 15 20.54 -5.92 50.62
CA LEU A 15 19.89 -4.97 51.51
C LEU A 15 19.04 -4.01 50.66
N SER A 16 17.75 -4.00 50.97
CA SER A 16 16.79 -2.89 50.77
C SER A 16 16.73 -2.18 49.40
N GLY A 17 15.70 -2.54 48.62
CA GLY A 17 14.91 -1.62 47.77
C GLY A 17 15.64 -0.45 47.09
N TYR A 18 16.31 -0.72 45.97
CA TYR A 18 16.87 0.34 45.12
C TYR A 18 15.98 0.62 43.91
N LYS A 19 15.43 1.84 43.91
CA LYS A 19 14.97 2.60 42.74
C LYS A 19 16.03 2.57 41.63
N TRP A 20 15.63 2.16 40.44
CA TRP A 20 16.39 2.46 39.22
C TRP A 20 16.04 3.87 38.75
N LYS A 21 16.98 4.78 38.96
CA LYS A 21 17.00 6.13 38.41
C LYS A 21 17.85 6.06 37.14
N CYS A 22 17.21 5.99 35.97
CA CYS A 22 17.92 6.16 34.70
C CYS A 22 18.30 7.64 34.55
N LEU A 23 19.61 7.89 34.61
CA LEU A 23 20.25 9.09 34.11
C LEU A 23 20.55 8.86 32.61
N TRP A 24 19.97 9.65 31.72
CA TRP A 24 20.66 10.33 30.61
C TRP A 24 19.68 11.32 29.93
N GLN A 25 20.26 12.37 29.37
CA GLN A 25 19.74 13.73 29.33
C GLN A 25 19.33 14.17 27.91
N ARG A 26 18.08 14.64 27.79
CA ARG A 26 17.51 15.72 26.94
C ARG A 26 17.76 15.75 25.42
N SER A 27 16.66 15.64 24.65
CA SER A 27 16.47 16.39 23.39
C SER A 27 15.61 17.64 23.68
N LYS A 28 15.91 18.75 23.00
CA LYS A 28 15.26 20.06 23.18
C LYS A 28 13.97 20.13 22.35
N HIS A 29 12.96 20.74 22.97
CA HIS A 29 11.66 21.17 22.42
C HIS A 29 10.53 20.14 22.42
N GLY A 30 9.40 20.56 23.00
CA GLY A 30 8.09 19.94 22.81
C GLY A 30 7.36 19.64 24.12
N ASN A 31 6.61 20.63 24.61
CA ASN A 31 5.74 20.55 25.78
C ASN A 31 4.80 19.34 25.75
N PHE A 32 4.69 18.65 26.88
CA PHE A 32 3.47 17.94 27.26
C PHE A 32 3.14 18.30 28.71
N ILE A 33 2.00 18.96 28.90
CA ILE A 33 1.30 18.94 30.18
C ILE A 33 -0.16 18.64 29.87
N SER A 34 -0.56 17.42 30.16
CA SER A 34 -1.95 17.08 30.46
C SER A 34 -2.21 17.55 31.89
N GLN A 35 -3.22 18.39 32.12
CA GLN A 35 -4.08 18.21 33.29
C GLN A 35 -5.37 19.03 33.17
N VAL A 36 -6.49 18.31 33.22
CA VAL A 36 -7.81 18.82 33.54
C VAL A 36 -7.83 19.23 35.01
N LEU A 37 -8.11 20.50 35.33
CA LEU A 37 -8.65 20.91 36.63
C LEU A 37 -9.48 22.21 36.49
N GLY A 38 -10.73 22.15 36.95
CA GLY A 38 -11.42 23.31 37.51
C GLY A 38 -12.67 23.79 36.78
N THR A 39 -13.83 23.19 37.12
CA THR A 39 -15.13 23.82 36.93
C THR A 39 -15.31 24.96 37.94
N LYS A 40 -15.52 26.19 37.47
CA LYS A 40 -16.23 27.21 38.24
C LYS A 40 -17.49 27.59 37.47
N ASN A 41 -18.62 27.17 38.04
CA ASN A 41 -19.93 27.67 37.67
C ASN A 41 -19.99 29.16 38.00
N PHE A 42 -20.23 29.99 36.98
CA PHE A 42 -20.81 31.30 37.15
C PHE A 42 -22.18 31.24 36.48
N LYS A 43 -23.25 31.34 37.28
CA LYS A 43 -24.60 31.57 36.78
C LYS A 43 -24.73 33.06 36.57
N GLU A 44 -25.28 33.48 35.43
CA GLU A 44 -26.31 34.53 35.39
C GLU A 44 -26.99 34.49 34.01
N ASP A 45 -28.23 34.02 34.08
CA ASP A 45 -29.44 34.63 33.54
C ASP A 45 -29.65 34.72 32.02
N ASN A 46 -30.73 34.03 31.62
CA ASN A 46 -31.33 34.04 30.30
C ASN A 46 -31.80 35.45 29.93
N GLY A 47 -31.22 36.01 28.88
CA GLY A 47 -31.75 37.16 28.15
C GLY A 47 -31.35 37.05 26.68
N ASP A 48 -32.35 36.89 25.81
CA ASP A 48 -32.31 37.23 24.38
C ASP A 48 -31.40 36.40 23.44
N ILE A 49 -31.77 35.14 23.26
CA ILE A 49 -31.19 34.23 22.24
C ILE A 49 -31.74 34.53 20.82
N ALA A 50 -32.49 35.63 20.63
CA ALA A 50 -33.17 35.93 19.37
C ALA A 50 -32.54 37.08 18.55
N GLU A 51 -31.61 37.88 19.10
CA GLU A 51 -31.11 39.09 18.41
C GLU A 51 -29.66 38.99 17.89
N ILE A 52 -28.93 37.91 18.22
CA ILE A 52 -27.57 37.69 17.69
C ILE A 52 -27.58 36.96 16.32
N ILE A 53 -28.71 36.37 15.94
CA ILE A 53 -28.82 35.57 14.70
C ILE A 53 -28.95 36.44 13.43
N SER A 54 -29.12 37.76 13.53
CA SER A 54 -29.30 38.66 12.37
C SER A 54 -28.06 39.50 11.99
N GLY A 55 -26.88 39.21 12.53
CA GLY A 55 -25.68 40.06 12.35
C GLY A 55 -24.47 39.45 11.63
N ILE A 56 -24.46 38.16 11.29
CA ILE A 56 -23.27 37.50 10.70
C ILE A 56 -23.64 36.93 9.32
N ASN A 57 -23.97 37.84 8.39
CA ASN A 57 -23.99 37.56 6.95
C ASN A 57 -23.11 38.61 6.27
N ALA A 58 -21.85 38.25 6.02
CA ALA A 58 -20.99 38.69 4.91
C ALA A 58 -19.52 38.64 5.38
N GLU A 59 -18.83 37.55 5.04
CA GLU A 59 -17.40 37.46 4.71
C GLU A 59 -16.88 36.04 4.99
N SER A 60 -16.94 35.17 3.96
CA SER A 60 -15.92 34.17 3.59
C SER A 60 -16.54 33.04 2.78
N SER A 61 -16.58 33.29 1.48
CA SER A 61 -16.69 32.29 0.42
C SER A 61 -15.66 31.17 0.57
N ASP A 62 -16.14 29.94 0.36
CA ASP A 62 -15.43 28.77 -0.16
C ASP A 62 -14.16 28.30 0.56
N GLN A 63 -14.32 27.30 1.43
CA GLN A 63 -13.27 26.30 1.68
C GLN A 63 -13.86 24.91 1.37
N VAL A 64 -14.01 24.62 0.08
CA VAL A 64 -14.06 23.24 -0.43
C VAL A 64 -12.65 22.67 -0.24
N ILE A 65 -12.42 21.93 0.84
CA ILE A 65 -11.15 21.24 1.05
C ILE A 65 -11.10 20.07 0.05
N ASN A 66 -10.28 20.22 -1.00
CA ASN A 66 -10.04 19.20 -2.02
C ASN A 66 -9.30 17.99 -1.43
N ASN A 67 -10.04 16.93 -1.10
CA ASN A 67 -9.52 15.66 -0.56
C ASN A 67 -8.67 14.82 -1.55
N ASN A 68 -8.51 15.27 -2.79
CA ASN A 68 -7.88 14.46 -3.86
C ASN A 68 -6.35 14.33 -3.72
N ALA A 69 -5.65 15.37 -3.24
CA ALA A 69 -4.18 15.36 -3.20
C ALA A 69 -3.59 14.43 -2.12
N GLN A 70 -4.29 14.24 -1.00
CA GLN A 70 -3.86 13.34 0.08
C GLN A 70 -4.18 11.87 -0.21
N GLN A 71 -5.13 11.61 -1.10
CA GLN A 71 -5.51 10.26 -1.51
C GLN A 71 -4.58 9.69 -2.59
N GLU A 72 -4.00 10.51 -3.46
CA GLU A 72 -3.04 10.05 -4.49
C GLU A 72 -1.69 9.63 -3.88
N GLU A 73 -1.23 10.32 -2.83
CA GLU A 73 0.05 10.04 -2.15
C GLU A 73 0.02 8.73 -1.32
N TYR A 74 -1.12 8.40 -0.68
CA TYR A 74 -1.27 7.18 0.15
C TYR A 74 -1.18 5.87 -0.66
N VAL A 75 -1.60 5.92 -1.92
CA VAL A 75 -1.73 4.76 -2.82
C VAL A 75 -0.37 4.35 -3.34
N ASP A 76 0.47 5.34 -3.61
CA ASP A 76 1.83 5.15 -4.06
C ASP A 76 2.68 4.45 -2.98
N VAL A 77 2.48 4.81 -1.69
CA VAL A 77 3.21 4.21 -0.57
C VAL A 77 2.91 2.71 -0.42
N LYS A 78 1.64 2.30 -0.45
CA LYS A 78 1.29 0.86 -0.36
C LYS A 78 1.70 0.08 -1.61
N HIS A 79 1.62 0.70 -2.78
CA HIS A 79 2.09 0.09 -4.01
C HIS A 79 3.60 -0.19 -3.96
N GLU A 80 4.39 0.78 -3.51
CA GLU A 80 5.83 0.61 -3.35
C GLU A 80 6.19 -0.44 -2.28
N GLN A 81 5.46 -0.47 -1.15
CA GLN A 81 5.61 -1.53 -0.15
C GLN A 81 5.35 -2.92 -0.73
N PHE A 82 4.31 -3.06 -1.56
CA PHE A 82 4.02 -4.30 -2.27
C PHE A 82 5.16 -4.68 -3.21
N LEU A 83 5.62 -3.75 -4.04
CA LEU A 83 6.71 -3.98 -4.99
C LEU A 83 7.99 -4.40 -4.26
N GLN A 84 8.33 -3.75 -3.15
CA GLN A 84 9.51 -4.10 -2.36
C GLN A 84 9.39 -5.51 -1.75
N ALA A 85 8.23 -5.82 -1.15
CA ALA A 85 8.01 -7.12 -0.50
C ALA A 85 8.10 -8.32 -1.45
N ILE A 86 7.77 -8.12 -2.72
CA ILE A 86 7.84 -9.16 -3.76
C ILE A 86 9.10 -9.04 -4.65
N HIS A 87 10.07 -8.21 -4.27
CA HIS A 87 11.28 -7.93 -5.06
C HIS A 87 11.00 -7.49 -6.50
N ARG A 88 10.02 -6.58 -6.66
CA ARG A 88 9.49 -6.04 -7.91
C ARG A 88 8.91 -7.08 -8.87
N LYS A 89 8.68 -8.32 -8.42
CA LYS A 89 8.02 -9.39 -9.18
C LYS A 89 6.50 -9.26 -9.17
N HIS A 90 5.98 -8.12 -9.62
CA HIS A 90 4.54 -7.86 -9.78
C HIS A 90 4.00 -8.33 -11.15
N LYS A 91 4.91 -8.62 -12.08
CA LYS A 91 4.60 -9.04 -13.46
C LYS A 91 4.70 -10.56 -13.61
N VAL A 92 3.80 -11.09 -14.43
CA VAL A 92 3.75 -12.50 -14.84
C VAL A 92 3.77 -12.56 -16.36
N TYR A 93 4.59 -13.44 -16.94
CA TYR A 93 4.75 -13.54 -18.39
C TYR A 93 4.11 -14.79 -18.96
N PHE A 94 3.69 -14.71 -20.24
CA PHE A 94 3.01 -15.79 -20.93
C PHE A 94 3.68 -16.16 -22.26
N ALA A 95 3.52 -17.42 -22.65
CA ALA A 95 3.87 -17.88 -23.99
C ALA A 95 2.89 -17.31 -25.04
N THR A 96 3.31 -17.34 -26.31
CA THR A 96 2.50 -16.93 -27.46
C THR A 96 1.16 -17.66 -27.47
N GLU A 97 0.06 -16.92 -27.63
CA GLU A 97 -1.32 -17.43 -27.68
C GLU A 97 -1.81 -18.25 -26.48
N LYS A 98 -1.00 -18.33 -25.41
CA LYS A 98 -1.35 -19.06 -24.19
C LYS A 98 -1.73 -18.13 -23.06
N PHE A 99 -2.53 -18.67 -22.16
CA PHE A 99 -2.90 -18.09 -20.87
C PHE A 99 -2.52 -19.00 -19.68
N ASP A 100 -1.82 -20.11 -19.96
CA ASP A 100 -1.33 -21.02 -18.93
C ASP A 100 -0.20 -20.38 -18.12
N LEU A 101 -0.22 -20.60 -16.80
CA LEU A 101 0.81 -20.12 -15.88
C LEU A 101 2.01 -21.07 -15.88
N SER A 102 3.18 -20.56 -16.22
CA SER A 102 4.45 -21.28 -16.05
C SER A 102 4.77 -21.52 -14.58
N GLU A 103 5.62 -22.50 -14.27
CA GLU A 103 6.04 -22.75 -12.87
C GLU A 103 6.75 -21.55 -12.24
N GLU A 104 7.47 -20.77 -13.04
CA GLU A 104 8.05 -19.50 -12.60
C GLU A 104 6.97 -18.48 -12.22
N SER A 105 5.95 -18.33 -13.06
CA SER A 105 4.81 -17.45 -12.80
C SER A 105 4.07 -17.87 -11.52
N LYS A 106 3.86 -19.17 -11.33
CA LYS A 106 3.27 -19.71 -10.10
C LYS A 106 4.11 -19.39 -8.87
N ARG A 107 5.45 -19.47 -8.95
CA ARG A 107 6.35 -19.07 -7.84
C ARG A 107 6.18 -17.60 -7.48
N VAL A 108 6.10 -16.72 -8.49
CA VAL A 108 5.86 -15.29 -8.29
C VAL A 108 4.50 -15.05 -7.62
N LEU A 109 3.45 -15.69 -8.11
CA LEU A 109 2.09 -15.53 -7.56
C LEU A 109 1.96 -16.09 -6.14
N ARG A 110 2.70 -17.14 -5.79
CA ARG A 110 2.79 -17.61 -4.39
C ARG A 110 3.36 -16.53 -3.48
N ALA A 111 4.45 -15.87 -3.89
CA ALA A 111 5.03 -14.77 -3.11
C ALA A 111 4.05 -13.59 -2.96
N GLN A 112 3.39 -13.20 -4.05
CA GLN A 112 2.35 -12.15 -4.01
C GLN A 112 1.20 -12.52 -3.06
N SER A 113 0.73 -13.77 -3.09
CA SER A 113 -0.36 -14.24 -2.24
C SER A 113 -0.04 -14.12 -0.74
N VAL A 114 1.22 -14.33 -0.34
CA VAL A 114 1.65 -14.19 1.06
C VAL A 114 1.47 -12.75 1.52
N TRP A 115 1.93 -11.78 0.73
CA TRP A 115 1.78 -10.37 1.07
C TRP A 115 0.32 -9.93 1.08
N LEU A 116 -0.48 -10.36 0.09
CA LEU A 116 -1.90 -10.02 0.00
C LEU A 116 -2.73 -10.59 1.16
N LYS A 117 -2.34 -11.74 1.71
CA LYS A 117 -2.98 -12.30 2.90
C LYS A 117 -2.67 -11.51 4.17
N ASN A 118 -1.46 -10.95 4.26
CA ASN A 118 -1.05 -10.12 5.40
C ASN A 118 -1.62 -8.69 5.34
N ASN A 119 -2.15 -8.26 4.19
CA ASN A 119 -2.70 -6.92 3.98
C ASN A 119 -4.18 -7.01 3.57
N PRO A 120 -5.09 -7.33 4.51
CA PRO A 120 -6.45 -7.65 4.16
C PRO A 120 -7.29 -6.45 3.67
N ASP A 121 -6.87 -5.23 3.97
CA ASP A 121 -7.51 -3.99 3.57
C ASP A 121 -7.21 -3.57 2.11
N VAL A 122 -6.22 -4.22 1.49
CA VAL A 122 -5.76 -3.90 0.15
C VAL A 122 -6.60 -4.60 -0.93
N LYS A 123 -7.05 -3.83 -1.91
CA LYS A 123 -7.63 -4.32 -3.17
C LYS A 123 -6.59 -4.29 -4.27
N ILE A 124 -6.71 -5.21 -5.23
CA ILE A 124 -5.81 -5.30 -6.38
C ILE A 124 -6.57 -5.33 -7.69
N ILE A 125 -5.95 -4.79 -8.72
CA ILE A 125 -6.36 -4.92 -10.11
C ILE A 125 -5.29 -5.76 -10.82
N ILE A 126 -5.74 -6.80 -11.52
CA ILE A 126 -4.88 -7.58 -12.40
C ILE A 126 -5.14 -7.10 -13.82
N GLU A 127 -4.11 -6.54 -14.44
CA GLU A 127 -4.15 -6.04 -15.79
C GLU A 127 -3.60 -7.11 -16.75
N GLY A 128 -4.31 -7.40 -17.83
CA GLY A 128 -3.91 -8.35 -18.86
C GLY A 128 -3.51 -7.66 -20.16
N HIS A 129 -2.29 -7.92 -20.62
CA HIS A 129 -1.68 -7.35 -21.83
C HIS A 129 -1.32 -8.45 -22.84
N CYS A 130 -1.32 -8.08 -24.11
CA CYS A 130 -0.94 -8.92 -25.25
C CYS A 130 0.07 -8.21 -26.15
N ASP A 131 0.67 -8.98 -27.06
CA ASP A 131 1.47 -8.41 -28.13
C ASP A 131 0.57 -7.81 -29.24
N GLU A 132 1.16 -7.05 -30.16
CA GLU A 132 0.43 -6.26 -31.16
C GLU A 132 -0.26 -7.10 -32.25
N ARG A 133 0.08 -8.39 -32.35
CA ARG A 133 -0.32 -9.28 -33.43
C ARG A 133 -1.79 -9.67 -33.29
N GLY A 134 -2.50 -9.77 -34.41
CA GLY A 134 -3.93 -10.13 -34.42
C GLY A 134 -4.87 -8.93 -34.21
N THR A 135 -6.17 -9.23 -34.19
CA THR A 135 -7.22 -8.20 -34.03
C THR A 135 -7.25 -7.66 -32.61
N ARG A 136 -7.80 -6.46 -32.44
CA ARG A 136 -7.88 -5.80 -31.14
C ARG A 136 -8.80 -6.59 -30.19
N GLU A 137 -9.93 -7.04 -30.70
CA GLU A 137 -10.98 -7.77 -29.96
C GLU A 137 -10.45 -9.12 -29.47
N TYR A 138 -9.70 -9.83 -30.32
CA TYR A 138 -9.06 -11.08 -29.94
C TYR A 138 -8.07 -10.88 -28.79
N ASN A 139 -7.20 -9.87 -28.89
CA ASN A 139 -6.21 -9.57 -27.85
C ASN A 139 -6.85 -9.09 -26.55
N LEU A 140 -7.98 -8.37 -26.62
CA LEU A 140 -8.73 -7.97 -25.44
C LEU A 140 -9.31 -9.21 -24.72
N ALA A 141 -9.88 -10.15 -25.48
CA ALA A 141 -10.38 -11.40 -24.92
C ALA A 141 -9.25 -12.27 -24.33
N LEU A 142 -8.11 -12.37 -25.03
CA LEU A 142 -6.96 -13.15 -24.56
C LEU A 142 -6.32 -12.52 -23.31
N GLY A 143 -6.19 -11.19 -23.28
CA GLY A 143 -5.69 -10.47 -22.11
C GLY A 143 -6.62 -10.66 -20.90
N LYS A 144 -7.94 -10.67 -21.12
CA LYS A 144 -8.91 -11.00 -20.07
C LYS A 144 -8.71 -12.42 -19.54
N LYS A 145 -8.55 -13.42 -20.42
CA LYS A 145 -8.27 -14.82 -20.02
C LYS A 145 -7.00 -14.93 -19.17
N ARG A 146 -5.95 -14.19 -19.50
CA ARG A 146 -4.70 -14.14 -18.71
C ARG A 146 -4.91 -13.55 -17.31
N ALA A 147 -5.60 -12.41 -17.23
CA ALA A 147 -5.93 -11.80 -15.95
C ALA A 147 -6.80 -12.72 -15.08
N ASP A 148 -7.79 -13.39 -15.70
CA ASP A 148 -8.67 -14.35 -15.04
C ASP A 148 -7.89 -15.59 -14.55
N ALA A 149 -6.90 -16.09 -15.32
CA ALA A 149 -6.05 -17.20 -14.89
C ALA A 149 -5.19 -16.85 -13.66
N VAL A 150 -4.62 -15.64 -13.63
CA VAL A 150 -3.89 -15.14 -12.44
C VAL A 150 -4.82 -15.00 -11.25
N LYS A 151 -6.01 -14.43 -11.44
CA LYS A 151 -7.04 -14.31 -10.39
C LYS A 151 -7.40 -15.66 -9.81
N GLN A 152 -7.72 -16.64 -10.65
CA GLN A 152 -8.10 -18.00 -10.22
C GLN A 152 -6.98 -18.65 -9.40
N PHE A 153 -5.72 -18.47 -9.82
CA PHE A 153 -4.58 -19.01 -9.09
C PHE A 153 -4.40 -18.34 -7.72
N LEU A 154 -4.51 -17.01 -7.63
CA LEU A 154 -4.44 -16.29 -6.35
C LEU A 154 -5.59 -16.68 -5.40
N VAL A 155 -6.80 -16.87 -5.93
CA VAL A 155 -7.95 -17.36 -5.15
C VAL A 155 -7.69 -18.77 -4.61
N THR A 156 -7.10 -19.65 -5.41
CA THR A 156 -6.70 -21.00 -4.97
C THR A 156 -5.68 -20.97 -3.83
N LEU A 157 -4.85 -19.92 -3.77
CA LEU A 157 -3.88 -19.69 -2.68
C LEU A 157 -4.47 -19.03 -1.42
N GLY A 158 -5.78 -18.76 -1.43
CA GLY A 158 -6.54 -18.22 -0.30
C GLY A 158 -6.75 -16.70 -0.30
N VAL A 159 -6.48 -16.00 -1.42
CA VAL A 159 -6.80 -14.57 -1.53
C VAL A 159 -8.31 -14.42 -1.83
N SER A 160 -9.01 -13.56 -1.09
CA SER A 160 -10.44 -13.34 -1.32
C SER A 160 -10.72 -12.80 -2.73
N LYS A 161 -11.71 -13.38 -3.40
CA LYS A 161 -12.13 -13.01 -4.77
C LYS A 161 -12.59 -11.55 -4.87
N ASP A 162 -13.18 -11.01 -3.82
CA ASP A 162 -13.74 -9.66 -3.78
C ASP A 162 -12.66 -8.57 -3.76
N LYS A 163 -11.43 -8.94 -3.43
CA LYS A 163 -10.28 -8.04 -3.45
C LYS A 163 -9.63 -7.94 -4.82
N ILE A 164 -10.02 -8.82 -5.75
CA ILE A 164 -9.34 -8.99 -7.03
C ILE A 164 -10.26 -8.55 -8.16
N GLU A 165 -9.93 -7.41 -8.75
CA GLU A 165 -10.50 -6.94 -10.01
C GLU A 165 -9.60 -7.36 -11.17
N THR A 166 -10.19 -7.52 -12.35
CA THR A 166 -9.47 -7.93 -13.57
C THR A 166 -9.82 -6.97 -14.69
N THR A 167 -8.80 -6.40 -15.33
CA THR A 167 -8.95 -5.50 -16.48
C THR A 167 -8.07 -6.01 -17.61
N SER A 168 -8.52 -5.84 -18.85
CA SER A 168 -7.67 -6.12 -20.01
C SER A 168 -7.52 -4.89 -20.88
N TYR A 169 -6.29 -4.65 -21.33
CA TYR A 169 -5.98 -3.63 -22.31
C TYR A 169 -5.63 -4.22 -23.68
N GLY A 170 -5.61 -5.56 -23.81
CA GLY A 170 -5.18 -6.22 -25.02
C GLY A 170 -3.82 -5.70 -25.49
N LYS A 171 -3.78 -5.15 -26.71
CA LYS A 171 -2.58 -4.57 -27.32
C LYS A 171 -2.46 -3.05 -27.16
N ASP A 172 -3.42 -2.39 -26.49
CA ASP A 172 -3.51 -0.93 -26.46
C ASP A 172 -2.51 -0.27 -25.51
N LYS A 173 -1.94 -1.04 -24.55
CA LYS A 173 -0.93 -0.57 -23.59
C LYS A 173 0.32 -1.46 -23.62
N PRO A 174 1.19 -1.34 -24.64
CA PRO A 174 2.49 -2.02 -24.66
C PRO A 174 3.41 -1.45 -23.55
N GLU A 175 4.32 -2.28 -23.04
CA GLU A 175 5.42 -1.81 -22.17
C GLU A 175 6.64 -1.42 -22.99
N VAL A 176 6.91 -2.18 -24.05
CA VAL A 176 8.00 -1.92 -24.97
C VAL A 176 7.41 -1.72 -26.36
N GLU A 177 7.76 -0.61 -26.99
CA GLU A 177 7.42 -0.37 -28.39
C GLU A 177 8.17 -1.35 -29.29
N VAL A 178 7.47 -1.86 -30.29
CA VAL A 178 8.01 -2.85 -31.20
C VAL A 178 8.79 -2.15 -32.30
N THR A 179 10.10 -2.35 -32.32
CA THR A 179 10.99 -1.91 -33.40
C THR A 179 11.48 -3.11 -34.20
N LYS A 180 12.10 -2.87 -35.35
CA LYS A 180 12.64 -3.94 -36.20
C LYS A 180 13.74 -4.74 -35.50
N ASP A 181 14.47 -4.11 -34.60
CA ASP A 181 15.66 -4.69 -33.96
C ASP A 181 15.32 -5.49 -32.69
N ASN A 182 14.20 -5.18 -32.01
CA ASN A 182 13.84 -5.76 -30.71
C ASN A 182 12.56 -6.61 -30.73
N LYS A 183 12.04 -6.95 -31.91
CA LYS A 183 10.68 -7.49 -32.11
C LYS A 183 10.33 -8.66 -31.19
N ASP A 184 11.18 -9.68 -31.15
CA ASP A 184 10.90 -10.90 -30.37
C ASP A 184 10.92 -10.66 -28.87
N GLU A 185 11.83 -9.79 -28.41
CA GLU A 185 11.91 -9.40 -27.01
C GLU A 185 10.73 -8.52 -26.59
N ALA A 186 10.39 -7.51 -27.39
CA ALA A 186 9.24 -6.64 -27.14
C ALA A 186 7.95 -7.46 -27.02
N TYR A 187 7.74 -8.46 -27.90
CA TYR A 187 6.60 -9.35 -27.80
C TYR A 187 6.59 -10.16 -26.50
N ARG A 188 7.75 -10.66 -26.05
CA ARG A 188 7.85 -11.40 -24.79
C ARG A 188 7.50 -10.53 -23.59
N LEU A 189 7.95 -9.27 -23.56
CA LEU A 189 7.69 -8.33 -22.48
C LEU A 189 6.25 -7.80 -22.49
N ASN A 190 5.65 -7.67 -23.67
CA ASN A 190 4.26 -7.23 -23.83
C ASN A 190 3.23 -8.31 -23.48
N ARG A 191 3.58 -9.60 -23.61
CA ARG A 191 2.75 -10.73 -23.16
C ARG A 191 2.85 -10.91 -21.63
N ARG A 192 2.18 -10.04 -20.89
CA ARG A 192 2.22 -10.03 -19.43
C ARG A 192 0.86 -9.84 -18.77
N SER A 193 0.80 -10.21 -17.50
CA SER A 193 -0.18 -9.71 -16.55
C SER A 193 0.52 -8.96 -15.43
N VAL A 194 -0.06 -7.85 -15.01
CA VAL A 194 0.50 -6.95 -13.99
C VAL A 194 -0.45 -6.89 -12.82
N THR A 195 0.07 -7.06 -11.60
CA THR A 195 -0.71 -6.84 -10.39
C THR A 195 -0.47 -5.42 -9.88
N ILE A 196 -1.54 -4.63 -9.79
CA ILE A 196 -1.52 -3.25 -9.32
C ILE A 196 -2.36 -3.15 -8.06
N ILE A 197 -1.89 -2.35 -7.10
CA ILE A 197 -2.63 -2.06 -5.89
C ILE A 197 -3.68 -1.01 -6.20
N LYS A 198 -4.96 -1.32 -5.96
CA LYS A 198 -6.05 -0.36 -6.14
C LYS A 198 -6.15 0.52 -4.91
N SER A 199 -6.18 1.82 -5.14
CA SER A 199 -6.53 2.81 -4.14
C SER A 199 -7.97 2.62 -3.66
N ASN A 200 -8.18 2.49 -2.35
CA ASN A 200 -9.51 2.76 -1.80
C ASN A 200 -9.65 4.28 -1.73
N ILE A 201 -10.06 4.90 -2.84
CA ILE A 201 -10.66 6.23 -2.79
C ILE A 201 -12.10 5.97 -2.34
N ALA A 202 -12.35 6.18 -1.05
CA ALA A 202 -13.68 6.24 -0.48
C ALA A 202 -14.23 7.66 -0.63
#